data_AF-T0MG90-F1
#
_entry.id   AF-T0MG90-F1
#
_cell.length_a   1.000
_cell.length_b   1.000
_cell.length_c   1.000
_cell.angle_alpha   90.00
_cell.angle_beta   90.00
_cell.angle_gamma   90.00
#
_symmetry.space_group_name_H-M   'P 1'
#
loop_
_entity.id
_entity.type
_entity.pdbx_description
1 polymer ?
#
loop_
_entity_poly.entity_id
_entity_poly.type
_entity_poly.pdbx_seq_one_letter_code
_entity_poly.pdbx_strand_id
1 'polypeptide(L)'
;MEIENLKKLTLKILKNSTKISSSDFIQAYNIIYLHCTSDIDAYEIKGSVIYNTLSEALILHFKSMRPISSLESFYKFISNLNLDIIEKVYSYLSRFYIKINLDKNNNISTIKYLFYTLIYKYGIYSSLKNIEENIIFEISCYRENNSENLIMIKTCIKFLRDLYLFNDNEEDYEKFINSYVYDFNESYSTDIKINIEYINKEMEIFIEFCFSKHKNSTNTNLKNCDFFENYRKISKIILYMSEPYINNFFLKIEEFLKTSLKNIEYKEELLIFFINIKKNFCILNEKVNQLQKKIEIEIIKKFEKFDNVSELILKNRIINDPTSIEEEIQLITHCERDCGSGSVSWIKLILEKYNDPIHYKFKIGNYEKSVKIDVRFLTKIFCNLYTNEIKLWKPLENVINGILYEIKRENPKSSFNVCHEASFVIFEINNIEIKIGLDKFSILMSLSEETNIIKIKEFSKDVNFDKNLEFLILNNLVINEHNKIFINYLYTNKMQKINIFDYKMNEKTKENYNNNREDFSEQTIESLIMKVLKQKKIF
;
A
#
# COMPACT_ATOMS: atom_id res chain seq x y z
N MET A 1 9.78 49.74 29.82
CA MET A 1 9.19 50.37 28.61
C MET A 1 8.89 49.33 27.53
N GLU A 2 9.81 48.40 27.29
CA GLU A 2 9.68 47.36 26.25
C GLU A 2 8.59 46.31 26.52
N ILE A 3 8.43 45.86 27.77
CA ILE A 3 7.37 44.91 28.16
C ILE A 3 5.96 45.49 27.99
N GLU A 4 5.75 46.74 28.38
CA GLU A 4 4.48 47.44 28.19
C GLU A 4 4.16 47.64 26.70
N ASN A 5 5.20 47.85 25.88
CA ASN A 5 5.06 47.90 24.44
C ASN A 5 4.69 46.52 23.86
N LEU A 6 5.31 45.44 24.34
CA LEU A 6 4.96 44.08 23.95
C LEU A 6 3.49 43.77 24.27
N LYS A 7 3.01 44.15 25.46
CA LYS A 7 1.60 43.99 25.85
C LYS A 7 0.65 44.71 24.87
N LYS A 8 0.99 45.94 24.47
CA LYS A 8 0.22 46.71 23.47
C LYS A 8 0.22 46.05 22.09
N LEU A 9 1.38 45.55 21.64
CA LEU A 9 1.51 44.82 20.38
C LEU A 9 0.69 43.52 20.39
N THR A 10 0.74 42.77 21.48
CA THR A 10 -0.06 41.54 21.66
C THR A 10 -1.55 41.82 21.65
N LEU A 11 -2.01 42.88 22.33
CA LEU A 11 -3.41 43.32 22.25
C LEU A 11 -3.81 43.78 20.84
N LYS A 12 -2.90 44.42 20.09
CA LYS A 12 -3.12 44.79 18.68
C LYS A 12 -3.30 43.54 17.82
N ILE A 13 -2.45 42.53 18.00
CA ILE A 13 -2.53 41.24 17.30
C ILE A 13 -3.86 40.54 17.59
N LEU A 14 -4.25 40.49 18.86
CA LEU A 14 -5.48 39.82 19.29
C LEU A 14 -6.74 40.51 18.75
N LYS A 15 -6.76 41.85 18.67
CA LYS A 15 -7.95 42.60 18.22
C LYS A 15 -8.19 42.52 16.70
N ASN A 16 -7.14 42.53 15.88
CA ASN A 16 -7.30 42.43 14.43
C ASN A 16 -5.98 42.06 13.71
N SER A 17 -5.87 40.83 13.22
CA SER A 17 -4.69 40.34 12.51
C SER A 17 -4.41 41.05 11.19
N THR A 18 -5.45 41.50 10.48
CA THR A 18 -5.30 42.22 9.19
C THR A 18 -4.68 43.61 9.34
N LYS A 19 -4.57 44.12 10.57
CA LYS A 19 -3.98 45.44 10.89
C LYS A 19 -2.58 45.37 11.50
N ILE A 20 -1.98 44.18 11.56
CA ILE A 20 -0.59 43.99 12.01
C ILE A 20 0.33 44.24 10.81
N SER A 21 1.23 45.21 10.90
CA SER A 21 2.28 45.37 9.90
C SER A 21 3.42 44.37 10.16
N SER A 22 4.23 44.10 9.13
CA SER A 22 5.46 43.31 9.31
C SER A 22 6.39 43.94 10.36
N SER A 23 6.39 45.26 10.50
CA SER A 23 7.18 45.95 11.53
C SER A 23 6.68 45.67 12.95
N ASP A 24 5.36 45.63 13.18
CA ASP A 24 4.79 45.28 14.48
C ASP A 24 5.15 43.85 14.89
N PHE A 25 5.09 42.92 13.93
CA PHE A 25 5.47 41.52 14.14
C PHE A 25 6.94 41.40 14.52
N ILE A 26 7.84 41.99 13.72
CA ILE A 26 9.29 41.95 13.95
C ILE A 26 9.63 42.61 15.29
N GLN A 27 8.96 43.70 15.64
CA GLN A 27 9.19 44.39 16.91
C GLN A 27 8.82 43.51 18.12
N ALA A 28 7.62 42.92 18.11
CA ALA A 28 7.20 42.00 19.18
C ALA A 28 8.15 40.78 19.27
N TYR A 29 8.52 40.22 18.12
CA TYR A 29 9.42 39.08 18.01
C TYR A 29 10.83 39.38 18.56
N ASN A 30 11.39 40.55 18.24
CA ASN A 30 12.71 40.97 18.72
C ASN A 30 12.72 41.24 20.23
N ILE A 31 11.66 41.86 20.77
CA ILE A 31 11.53 42.06 22.22
C ILE A 31 11.53 40.71 22.94
N ILE A 32 10.75 39.75 22.44
CA ILE A 32 10.69 38.39 23.00
C ILE A 32 12.04 37.68 22.88
N TYR A 33 12.70 37.77 21.72
CA TYR A 33 14.02 37.18 21.50
C TYR A 33 15.02 37.70 22.52
N LEU A 34 15.22 39.02 22.58
CA LEU A 34 16.20 39.65 23.47
C LEU A 34 15.97 39.28 24.94
N HIS A 35 14.72 39.29 25.40
CA HIS A 35 14.38 38.91 26.77
C HIS A 35 14.53 37.41 27.06
N CYS A 36 14.39 36.53 26.07
CA CYS A 36 14.53 35.10 26.26
C CYS A 36 15.99 34.62 26.07
N THR A 37 16.84 35.40 25.41
CA THR A 37 18.22 35.02 25.06
C THR A 37 19.32 35.85 25.73
N SER A 38 19.00 36.92 26.47
CA SER A 38 20.01 37.72 27.17
C SER A 38 20.82 36.92 28.18
N ASP A 39 22.14 37.15 28.19
CA ASP A 39 23.08 36.61 29.18
C ASP A 39 22.97 37.42 30.47
N ILE A 40 22.54 36.76 31.55
CA ILE A 40 22.50 37.34 32.90
C ILE A 40 23.15 36.36 33.86
N ASP A 41 24.00 36.88 34.74
CA ASP A 41 24.61 36.13 35.83
C ASP A 41 23.54 35.77 36.89
N ALA A 42 23.38 34.46 37.12
CA ALA A 42 22.56 33.80 38.13
C ALA A 42 21.03 33.66 37.87
N TYR A 43 20.61 32.39 37.72
CA TYR A 43 19.36 31.74 38.18
C TYR A 43 17.98 32.47 38.09
N GLU A 44 17.81 33.53 37.33
CA GLU A 44 16.47 34.03 36.96
C GLU A 44 15.86 33.20 35.82
N ILE A 45 14.59 32.83 35.97
CA ILE A 45 13.89 31.96 35.02
C ILE A 45 13.61 32.73 33.71
N LYS A 46 14.51 32.56 32.73
CA LYS A 46 14.49 33.20 31.39
C LYS A 46 13.11 33.13 30.73
N GLY A 47 12.37 34.24 30.63
CA GLY A 47 11.09 34.32 29.89
C GLY A 47 9.80 34.32 30.72
N SER A 48 9.87 34.22 32.05
CA SER A 48 8.69 34.28 32.94
C SER A 48 7.91 35.60 32.80
N VAL A 49 8.61 36.73 32.72
CA VAL A 49 8.02 38.06 32.51
C VAL A 49 7.24 38.12 31.19
N ILE A 50 7.79 37.53 30.13
CA ILE A 50 7.17 37.48 28.81
C ILE A 50 5.93 36.57 28.83
N TYR A 51 5.99 35.43 29.52
CA TYR A 51 4.85 34.53 29.72
C TYR A 51 3.71 35.21 30.48
N ASN A 52 4.02 35.89 31.60
CA ASN A 52 3.04 36.64 32.38
C ASN A 52 2.43 37.78 31.57
N THR A 53 3.24 38.49 30.78
CA THR A 53 2.77 39.56 29.89
C THR A 53 1.79 39.02 28.83
N LEU A 54 2.07 37.85 28.25
CA LEU A 54 1.15 37.18 27.33
C LEU A 54 -0.16 36.82 28.03
N SER A 55 -0.09 36.21 29.21
CA SER A 55 -1.26 35.82 30.00
C SER A 55 -2.14 37.03 30.34
N GLU A 56 -1.54 38.14 30.80
CA GLU A 56 -2.26 39.39 31.07
C GLU A 56 -2.92 39.98 29.82
N ALA A 57 -2.23 39.98 28.68
CA ALA A 57 -2.79 40.48 27.43
C ALA A 57 -3.99 39.63 26.97
N LEU A 58 -3.89 38.31 27.09
CA LEU A 58 -4.99 37.38 26.79
C LEU A 58 -6.18 37.61 27.73
N ILE A 59 -5.95 37.71 29.04
CA ILE A 59 -7.02 37.99 30.02
C ILE A 59 -7.73 39.31 29.71
N LEU A 60 -6.97 40.37 29.46
CA LEU A 60 -7.54 41.68 29.12
C LEU A 60 -8.36 41.64 27.85
N HIS A 61 -7.87 40.93 26.82
CA HIS A 61 -8.58 40.77 25.57
C HIS A 61 -9.89 39.99 25.76
N PHE A 62 -9.84 38.81 26.39
CA PHE A 62 -11.01 37.96 26.58
C PHE A 62 -12.07 38.59 27.48
N LYS A 63 -11.67 39.29 28.55
CA LYS A 63 -12.61 40.06 29.40
C LYS A 63 -13.31 41.21 28.65
N SER A 64 -12.67 41.75 27.60
CA SER A 64 -13.24 42.84 26.80
C SER A 64 -14.18 42.37 25.69
N MET A 65 -14.37 41.05 25.54
CA MET A 65 -15.22 40.49 24.51
C MET A 65 -16.69 40.70 24.79
N ARG A 66 -17.46 40.86 23.72
CA ARG A 66 -18.92 40.92 23.80
C ARG A 66 -19.47 39.52 24.02
N PRO A 67 -20.56 39.37 24.77
CA PRO A 67 -21.24 38.09 24.93
C PRO A 67 -21.71 37.54 23.58
N ILE A 68 -21.62 36.23 23.42
CA ILE A 68 -21.99 35.51 22.21
C ILE A 68 -23.50 35.24 22.26
N SER A 69 -24.23 35.77 21.28
CA SER A 69 -25.70 35.75 21.26
C SER A 69 -26.30 34.81 20.21
N SER A 70 -25.52 34.35 19.24
CA SER A 70 -25.96 33.45 18.16
C SER A 70 -24.80 32.60 17.63
N LEU A 71 -25.11 31.52 16.90
CA LEU A 71 -24.09 30.68 16.27
C LEU A 71 -23.24 31.45 15.24
N GLU A 72 -23.85 32.37 14.47
CA GLU A 72 -23.12 33.22 13.52
C GLU A 72 -22.14 34.16 14.24
N SER A 73 -22.56 34.75 15.37
CA SER A 73 -21.68 35.57 16.19
C SER A 73 -20.52 34.75 16.78
N PHE A 74 -20.79 33.50 17.16
CA PHE A 74 -19.77 32.57 17.63
C PHE A 74 -18.79 32.18 16.53
N TYR A 75 -19.27 31.90 15.33
CA TYR A 75 -18.44 31.57 14.19
C TYR A 75 -17.55 32.74 13.76
N LYS A 76 -18.09 33.95 13.69
CA LYS A 76 -17.30 35.18 13.43
C LYS A 76 -16.26 35.39 14.52
N PHE A 77 -16.61 35.11 15.77
CA PHE A 77 -15.68 35.16 16.88
C PHE A 77 -14.51 34.18 16.69
N ILE A 78 -14.79 32.89 16.44
CA ILE A 78 -13.76 31.86 16.21
C ILE A 78 -12.88 32.25 15.02
N SER A 79 -13.48 32.72 13.93
CA SER A 79 -12.76 33.11 12.71
C SER A 79 -11.81 34.29 12.92
N ASN A 80 -12.03 35.10 13.95
CA ASN A 80 -11.19 36.23 14.31
C ASN A 80 -10.11 35.89 15.35
N LEU A 81 -10.06 34.64 15.84
CA LEU A 81 -9.04 34.22 16.80
C LEU A 81 -7.68 34.09 16.11
N ASN A 82 -6.70 34.82 16.61
CA ASN A 82 -5.37 34.92 16.00
C ASN A 82 -4.33 34.04 16.71
N LEU A 83 -4.74 32.85 17.19
CA LEU A 83 -3.87 31.94 17.94
C LEU A 83 -2.59 31.58 17.15
N ASP A 84 -2.73 31.20 15.89
CA ASP A 84 -1.60 30.83 15.03
C ASP A 84 -0.54 31.95 14.91
N ILE A 85 -0.99 33.21 14.89
CA ILE A 85 -0.10 34.37 14.82
C ILE A 85 0.58 34.59 16.17
N ILE A 86 -0.16 34.46 17.26
CA ILE A 86 0.39 34.55 18.63
C ILE A 86 1.46 33.47 18.84
N GLU A 87 1.21 32.22 18.46
CA GLU A 87 2.21 31.14 18.57
C GLU A 87 3.49 31.44 17.77
N LYS A 88 3.35 32.06 16.59
CA LYS A 88 4.50 32.46 15.76
C LYS A 88 5.31 33.58 16.39
N VAL A 89 4.64 34.65 16.83
CA VAL A 89 5.29 35.81 17.50
C VAL A 89 6.02 35.36 18.76
N TYR A 90 5.40 34.47 19.54
CA TYR A 90 5.94 33.96 20.80
C TYR A 90 6.73 32.64 20.66
N SER A 91 7.16 32.29 19.44
CA SER A 91 7.89 31.03 19.21
C SER A 91 9.20 30.91 20.00
N TYR A 92 9.90 32.02 20.26
CA TYR A 92 11.09 32.03 21.13
C TYR A 92 10.75 31.76 22.60
N LEU A 93 9.64 32.31 23.11
CA LEU A 93 9.15 31.99 24.46
C LEU A 93 8.86 30.48 24.58
N SER A 94 8.20 29.90 23.58
CA SER A 94 7.90 28.47 23.55
C SER A 94 9.16 27.61 23.61
N ARG A 95 10.19 27.96 22.83
CA ARG A 95 11.44 27.18 22.71
C ARG A 95 12.35 27.29 23.94
N PHE A 96 12.50 28.49 24.48
CA PHE A 96 13.54 28.78 25.48
C PHE A 96 13.02 28.88 26.92
N TYR A 97 11.72 29.08 27.13
CA TYR A 97 11.13 29.12 28.47
C TYR A 97 10.15 27.97 28.70
N ILE A 98 9.09 27.89 27.90
CA ILE A 98 7.98 26.95 28.13
C ILE A 98 8.51 25.52 28.06
N LYS A 99 9.21 25.15 26.98
CA LYS A 99 9.73 23.78 26.81
C LYS A 99 10.65 23.31 27.95
N ILE A 100 11.43 24.22 28.53
CA ILE A 100 12.39 23.89 29.59
C ILE A 100 11.69 23.75 30.96
N ASN A 101 10.58 24.47 31.16
CA ASN A 101 9.90 24.56 32.45
C ASN A 101 8.57 23.81 32.53
N LEU A 102 8.08 23.22 31.43
CA LEU A 102 6.87 22.38 31.41
C LEU A 102 6.92 21.26 32.46
N ASP A 103 8.08 20.63 32.65
CA ASP A 103 8.23 19.51 33.60
C ASP A 103 8.60 19.95 35.03
N LYS A 104 8.93 21.24 35.23
CA LYS A 104 9.51 21.75 36.49
C LYS A 104 8.54 22.60 37.32
N ASN A 105 7.51 23.19 36.70
CA ASN A 105 6.60 24.14 37.35
C ASN A 105 5.15 23.90 36.92
N ASN A 106 4.26 23.62 37.88
CA ASN A 106 2.84 23.32 37.63
C ASN A 106 2.02 24.47 37.01
N ASN A 107 2.57 25.69 36.93
CA ASN A 107 1.84 26.88 36.48
C ASN A 107 2.20 27.35 35.06
N ILE A 108 3.03 26.58 34.33
CA ILE A 108 3.46 26.92 32.97
C ILE A 108 2.88 25.89 32.01
N SER A 109 2.08 26.36 31.05
CA SER A 109 1.49 25.56 29.99
C SER A 109 1.91 26.04 28.62
N THR A 110 1.68 25.22 27.59
CA THR A 110 1.90 25.63 26.19
C THR A 110 1.04 26.85 25.85
N ILE A 111 1.48 27.67 24.87
CA ILE A 111 0.73 28.86 24.45
C ILE A 111 -0.69 28.49 24.04
N LYS A 112 -0.86 27.39 23.30
CA LYS A 112 -2.16 26.82 22.94
C LYS A 112 -3.02 26.52 24.15
N TYR A 113 -2.50 25.75 25.11
CA TYR A 113 -3.22 25.40 26.33
C TYR A 113 -3.61 26.66 27.11
N LEU A 114 -2.66 27.56 27.37
CA LEU A 114 -2.90 28.86 28.03
C LEU A 114 -4.02 29.66 27.34
N PHE A 115 -4.01 29.72 26.02
CA PHE A 115 -5.03 30.43 25.24
C PHE A 115 -6.42 29.83 25.44
N TYR A 116 -6.57 28.50 25.31
CA TYR A 116 -7.85 27.83 25.49
C TYR A 116 -8.35 27.86 26.93
N THR A 117 -7.46 27.80 27.93
CA THR A 117 -7.86 27.94 29.33
C THR A 117 -8.38 29.34 29.64
N LEU A 118 -7.69 30.37 29.15
CA LEU A 118 -8.07 31.76 29.42
C LEU A 118 -9.32 32.18 28.62
N ILE A 119 -9.47 31.73 27.37
CA ILE A 119 -10.66 32.04 26.57
C ILE A 119 -11.91 31.33 27.10
N TYR A 120 -11.76 30.09 27.59
CA TYR A 120 -12.82 29.40 28.30
C TYR A 120 -13.23 30.21 29.52
N LYS A 121 -12.31 30.45 30.46
CA LYS A 121 -12.60 31.09 31.74
C LYS A 121 -13.13 32.52 31.64
N TYR A 122 -12.56 33.35 30.75
CA TYR A 122 -12.85 34.78 30.71
C TYR A 122 -13.68 35.23 29.50
N GLY A 123 -13.74 34.43 28.44
CA GLY A 123 -14.46 34.79 27.21
C GLY A 123 -15.77 34.04 27.01
N ILE A 124 -15.77 32.73 27.26
CA ILE A 124 -16.85 31.84 26.77
C ILE A 124 -17.68 31.22 27.89
N TYR A 125 -17.12 30.98 29.07
CA TYR A 125 -17.76 30.22 30.15
C TYR A 125 -19.19 30.67 30.46
N SER A 126 -19.43 31.99 30.54
CA SER A 126 -20.75 32.55 30.81
C SER A 126 -21.77 32.36 29.67
N SER A 127 -21.31 32.12 28.45
CA SER A 127 -22.13 31.93 27.25
C SER A 127 -22.12 30.50 26.74
N LEU A 128 -21.40 29.59 27.40
CA LEU A 128 -21.15 28.23 26.92
C LEU A 128 -22.44 27.45 26.68
N LYS A 129 -23.33 27.44 27.67
CA LYS A 129 -24.64 26.77 27.55
C LYS A 129 -25.47 27.30 26.39
N ASN A 130 -25.52 28.63 26.22
CA ASN A 130 -26.23 29.25 25.10
C ASN A 130 -25.61 28.87 23.75
N ILE A 131 -24.28 28.76 23.67
CA ILE A 131 -23.58 28.32 22.46
C ILE A 131 -23.95 26.87 22.14
N GLU A 132 -23.96 25.99 23.13
CA GLU A 132 -24.34 24.59 22.98
C GLU A 132 -25.78 24.44 22.48
N GLU A 133 -26.72 25.14 23.10
CA GLU A 133 -28.13 25.17 22.70
C GLU A 133 -28.29 25.68 21.24
N ASN A 134 -27.57 26.75 20.87
CA ASN A 134 -27.58 27.26 19.49
C ASN A 134 -26.97 26.29 18.48
N ILE A 135 -25.92 25.54 18.85
CA ILE A 135 -25.34 24.50 17.99
C ILE A 135 -26.35 23.38 17.77
N ILE A 136 -26.99 22.89 18.84
CA ILE A 136 -28.01 21.84 18.77
C ILE A 136 -29.18 22.28 17.88
N PHE A 137 -29.68 23.50 18.08
CA PHE A 137 -30.75 24.09 17.28
C PHE A 137 -30.41 24.11 15.78
N GLU A 138 -29.24 24.63 15.41
CA GLU A 138 -28.83 24.75 14.00
C GLU A 138 -28.59 23.38 13.34
N ILE A 139 -28.10 22.38 14.10
CA ILE A 139 -28.01 21.01 13.61
C ILE A 139 -29.41 20.44 13.30
N SER A 140 -30.40 20.71 14.16
CA SER A 140 -31.79 20.29 13.93
C SER A 140 -32.38 20.97 12.69
N CYS A 141 -32.20 22.28 12.53
CA CYS A 141 -32.66 23.00 11.33
C CYS A 141 -31.98 22.54 10.04
N TYR A 142 -30.68 22.22 10.08
CA TYR A 142 -29.96 21.67 8.92
C TYR A 142 -30.57 20.35 8.43
N ARG A 143 -31.01 19.48 9.35
CA ARG A 143 -31.60 18.18 9.00
C ARG A 143 -32.93 18.30 8.26
N GLU A 144 -33.75 19.29 8.64
CA GLU A 144 -35.06 19.48 8.04
C GLU A 144 -34.97 20.15 6.66
N ASN A 145 -34.01 21.05 6.45
CA ASN A 145 -34.02 21.95 5.28
C ASN A 145 -32.72 21.95 4.45
N ASN A 146 -31.74 21.08 4.74
CA ASN A 146 -30.47 20.95 3.99
C ASN A 146 -29.77 22.33 3.76
N SER A 147 -29.61 23.11 4.83
CA SER A 147 -29.08 24.48 4.74
C SER A 147 -27.57 24.54 4.46
N GLU A 148 -27.08 25.65 3.87
CA GLU A 148 -25.67 25.86 3.53
C GLU A 148 -24.73 26.04 4.75
N ASN A 149 -25.24 25.95 5.98
CA ASN A 149 -24.51 26.27 7.22
C ASN A 149 -23.56 25.18 7.75
N LEU A 150 -23.37 24.06 7.03
CA LEU A 150 -22.60 22.91 7.51
C LEU A 150 -21.14 23.25 7.87
N ILE A 151 -20.50 24.15 7.14
CA ILE A 151 -19.12 24.59 7.41
C ILE A 151 -19.05 25.36 8.73
N MET A 152 -20.01 26.25 8.96
CA MET A 152 -20.13 27.04 10.19
C MET A 152 -20.30 26.11 11.40
N ILE A 153 -21.26 25.18 11.33
CA ILE A 153 -21.54 24.21 12.39
C ILE A 153 -20.30 23.36 12.70
N LYS A 154 -19.65 22.79 11.68
CA LYS A 154 -18.41 21.99 11.86
C LYS A 154 -17.30 22.77 12.55
N THR A 155 -17.14 24.05 12.19
CA THR A 155 -16.10 24.91 12.75
C THR A 155 -16.38 25.21 14.23
N CYS A 156 -17.63 25.52 14.58
CA CYS A 156 -18.06 25.75 15.96
C CYS A 156 -17.91 24.50 16.83
N ILE A 157 -18.32 23.31 16.35
CA ILE A 157 -18.17 22.05 17.08
C ILE A 157 -16.70 21.71 17.30
N LYS A 158 -15.86 21.85 16.27
CA LYS A 158 -14.42 21.59 16.40
C LYS A 158 -13.80 22.50 17.46
N PHE A 159 -14.15 23.78 17.44
CA PHE A 159 -13.65 24.72 18.43
C PHE A 159 -14.14 24.38 19.85
N LEU A 160 -15.41 24.02 20.02
CA LEU A 160 -15.99 23.60 21.29
C LEU A 160 -15.29 22.35 21.86
N ARG A 161 -15.05 21.35 21.01
CA ARG A 161 -14.29 20.15 21.40
C ARG A 161 -12.88 20.50 21.87
N ASP A 162 -12.18 21.33 21.10
CA ASP A 162 -10.82 21.75 21.47
C ASP A 162 -10.85 22.57 22.78
N LEU A 163 -11.88 23.41 22.99
CA LEU A 163 -12.10 24.16 24.24
C LEU A 163 -12.24 23.24 25.46
N TYR A 164 -13.04 22.18 25.36
CA TYR A 164 -13.21 21.21 26.43
C TYR A 164 -11.95 20.37 26.69
N LEU A 165 -11.30 19.90 25.63
CA LEU A 165 -10.06 19.12 25.68
C LEU A 165 -8.94 19.87 26.41
N PHE A 166 -8.71 21.14 26.06
CA PHE A 166 -7.65 21.96 26.67
C PHE A 166 -8.01 22.51 28.08
N ASN A 167 -9.18 22.17 28.60
CA ASN A 167 -9.60 22.50 29.97
C ASN A 167 -9.85 21.26 30.83
N ASP A 168 -9.41 20.08 30.37
CA ASP A 168 -9.58 18.79 31.06
C ASP A 168 -11.06 18.47 31.42
N ASN A 169 -11.98 19.00 30.61
CA ASN A 169 -13.43 18.87 30.78
C ASN A 169 -14.05 17.96 29.69
N GLU A 170 -13.35 16.89 29.30
CA GLU A 170 -13.82 15.95 28.27
C GLU A 170 -15.19 15.35 28.61
N GLU A 171 -15.44 15.05 29.89
CA GLU A 171 -16.73 14.53 30.37
C GLU A 171 -17.89 15.50 30.10
N ASP A 172 -17.66 16.81 30.17
CA ASP A 172 -18.71 17.80 29.89
C ASP A 172 -18.97 17.93 28.39
N TYR A 173 -17.94 17.73 27.55
CA TYR A 173 -18.14 17.58 26.11
C TYR A 173 -18.92 16.31 25.78
N GLU A 174 -18.64 15.19 26.45
CA GLU A 174 -19.42 13.96 26.30
C GLU A 174 -20.87 14.17 26.75
N LYS A 175 -21.13 14.89 27.85
CA LYS A 175 -22.48 15.27 28.28
C LYS A 175 -23.19 16.12 27.24
N PHE A 176 -22.52 17.07 26.61
CA PHE A 176 -23.07 17.87 25.51
C PHE A 176 -23.41 17.02 24.27
N ILE A 177 -22.53 16.09 23.87
CA ILE A 177 -22.82 15.17 22.76
C ILE A 177 -23.97 14.22 23.14
N ASN A 178 -23.99 13.73 24.38
CA ASN A 178 -25.04 12.86 24.88
C ASN A 178 -26.37 13.59 25.06
N SER A 179 -26.38 14.88 25.41
CA SER A 179 -27.61 15.68 25.47
C SER A 179 -28.19 15.86 24.07
N TYR A 180 -27.35 16.10 23.07
CA TYR A 180 -27.80 16.08 21.67
C TYR A 180 -28.39 14.71 21.25
N VAL A 181 -27.72 13.60 21.62
CA VAL A 181 -28.22 12.24 21.35
C VAL A 181 -29.50 11.97 22.13
N TYR A 182 -29.65 12.47 23.35
CA TYR A 182 -30.80 12.28 24.22
C TYR A 182 -32.00 13.14 23.81
N ASP A 183 -31.80 14.42 23.48
CA ASP A 183 -32.83 15.31 22.94
C ASP A 183 -33.33 14.79 21.58
N PHE A 184 -32.44 14.19 20.79
CA PHE A 184 -32.79 13.43 19.59
C PHE A 184 -33.64 12.19 19.92
N ASN A 185 -33.39 11.54 21.07
CA ASN A 185 -34.13 10.35 21.50
C ASN A 185 -35.49 10.68 22.14
N GLU A 186 -35.64 11.81 22.83
CA GLU A 186 -36.91 12.26 23.43
C GLU A 186 -37.89 12.81 22.38
N SER A 187 -37.40 13.53 21.36
CA SER A 187 -38.24 14.06 20.27
C SER A 187 -38.82 12.97 19.34
N TYR A 188 -38.35 11.72 19.44
CA TYR A 188 -38.77 10.56 18.65
C TYR A 188 -39.12 9.34 19.53
N SER A 189 -39.72 9.56 20.71
CA SER A 189 -39.89 8.55 21.77
C SER A 189 -40.73 7.30 21.44
N THR A 190 -41.37 7.21 20.27
CA THR A 190 -42.02 5.99 19.76
C THR A 190 -41.32 5.35 18.58
N ASP A 191 -40.42 6.09 17.91
CA ASP A 191 -39.86 5.68 16.64
C ASP A 191 -38.45 5.11 16.75
N ILE A 192 -37.79 5.06 17.90
CA ILE A 192 -36.44 4.45 17.99
C ILE A 192 -36.47 2.92 18.01
N LYS A 193 -37.54 2.28 18.47
CA LYS A 193 -37.74 0.86 18.13
C LYS A 193 -37.87 0.71 16.62
N ILE A 194 -38.62 1.61 15.99
CA ILE A 194 -38.79 1.64 14.53
C ILE A 194 -37.53 2.10 13.81
N ASN A 195 -36.61 2.89 14.38
CA ASN A 195 -35.42 3.46 13.71
C ASN A 195 -34.16 2.67 13.99
N ILE A 196 -34.04 1.98 15.13
CA ILE A 196 -33.08 0.88 15.25
C ILE A 196 -33.60 -0.27 14.40
N GLU A 197 -34.90 -0.61 14.39
CA GLU A 197 -35.45 -1.57 13.42
C GLU A 197 -35.37 -1.07 11.98
N TYR A 198 -35.47 0.22 11.67
CA TYR A 198 -35.45 0.77 10.30
C TYR A 198 -34.02 0.98 9.85
N ILE A 199 -33.08 1.42 10.69
CA ILE A 199 -31.64 1.33 10.40
C ILE A 199 -31.26 -0.14 10.29
N ASN A 200 -31.78 -1.04 11.12
CA ASN A 200 -31.49 -2.48 11.00
C ASN A 200 -32.18 -3.12 9.80
N LYS A 201 -33.35 -2.63 9.36
CA LYS A 201 -34.13 -3.14 8.21
C LYS A 201 -33.65 -2.53 6.91
N GLU A 202 -33.33 -1.25 6.87
CA GLU A 202 -32.59 -0.59 5.79
C GLU A 202 -31.16 -1.12 5.72
N MET A 203 -30.50 -1.45 6.83
CA MET A 203 -29.21 -2.14 6.80
C MET A 203 -29.36 -3.61 6.45
N GLU A 204 -30.44 -4.31 6.82
CA GLU A 204 -30.74 -5.64 6.28
C GLU A 204 -31.01 -5.59 4.79
N ILE A 205 -31.77 -4.59 4.31
CA ILE A 205 -32.02 -4.29 2.90
C ILE A 205 -30.74 -3.85 2.21
N PHE A 206 -29.82 -3.13 2.87
CA PHE A 206 -28.55 -2.65 2.31
C PHE A 206 -27.47 -3.74 2.33
N ILE A 207 -27.45 -4.59 3.36
CA ILE A 207 -26.71 -5.86 3.44
C ILE A 207 -27.23 -6.77 2.34
N GLU A 208 -28.54 -6.96 2.23
CA GLU A 208 -29.17 -7.68 1.13
C GLU A 208 -28.92 -7.00 -0.20
N PHE A 209 -28.81 -5.68 -0.32
CA PHE A 209 -28.50 -4.97 -1.56
C PHE A 209 -27.04 -5.20 -1.98
N CYS A 210 -26.11 -5.10 -1.02
CA CYS A 210 -24.70 -5.41 -1.18
C CYS A 210 -24.51 -6.89 -1.59
N PHE A 211 -25.35 -7.81 -1.11
CA PHE A 211 -25.24 -9.23 -1.42
C PHE A 211 -26.16 -9.71 -2.58
N SER A 212 -27.27 -9.03 -2.88
CA SER A 212 -28.25 -9.41 -3.91
C SER A 212 -27.79 -9.05 -5.31
N LYS A 213 -27.01 -7.97 -5.48
CA LYS A 213 -26.28 -7.72 -6.73
C LYS A 213 -25.28 -8.83 -7.10
N HIS A 214 -24.89 -9.66 -6.14
CA HIS A 214 -23.93 -10.75 -6.34
C HIS A 214 -24.53 -12.16 -6.27
N LYS A 215 -25.76 -12.33 -5.77
CA LYS A 215 -26.45 -13.65 -5.73
C LYS A 215 -26.72 -14.25 -7.12
N ASN A 216 -26.85 -13.41 -8.15
CA ASN A 216 -27.15 -13.85 -9.53
C ASN A 216 -25.96 -13.76 -10.49
N SER A 217 -24.80 -13.27 -10.05
CA SER A 217 -23.61 -13.19 -10.89
C SER A 217 -22.62 -14.29 -10.51
N THR A 218 -22.76 -15.47 -11.11
CA THR A 218 -21.76 -16.53 -11.05
C THR A 218 -20.41 -16.14 -11.69
N ASN A 219 -20.31 -14.95 -12.31
CA ASN A 219 -19.18 -14.52 -13.15
C ASN A 219 -18.62 -13.12 -12.86
N THR A 220 -18.86 -12.49 -11.70
CA THR A 220 -18.24 -11.17 -11.45
C THR A 220 -16.78 -11.30 -11.05
N ASN A 221 -15.91 -11.03 -12.03
CA ASN A 221 -14.50 -10.65 -11.88
C ASN A 221 -14.23 -9.99 -10.52
N LEU A 222 -13.53 -10.70 -9.63
CA LEU A 222 -13.20 -10.25 -8.27
C LEU A 222 -12.36 -8.96 -8.23
N LYS A 223 -11.77 -8.56 -9.36
CA LYS A 223 -11.08 -7.27 -9.53
C LYS A 223 -12.00 -6.06 -9.30
N ASN A 224 -13.32 -6.19 -9.52
CA ASN A 224 -14.31 -5.11 -9.38
C ASN A 224 -15.36 -5.42 -8.30
N CYS A 225 -14.97 -6.14 -7.24
CA CYS A 225 -15.89 -6.41 -6.14
C CYS A 225 -16.03 -5.16 -5.26
N ASP A 226 -17.04 -4.33 -5.53
CA ASP A 226 -17.42 -3.14 -4.75
C ASP A 226 -17.63 -3.46 -3.25
N PHE A 227 -17.80 -4.74 -2.90
CA PHE A 227 -17.89 -5.23 -1.53
C PHE A 227 -16.75 -4.72 -0.65
N PHE A 228 -15.48 -4.79 -1.08
CA PHE A 228 -14.35 -4.41 -0.22
C PHE A 228 -14.29 -2.90 0.05
N GLU A 229 -14.65 -2.10 -0.96
CA GLU A 229 -14.74 -0.64 -0.80
C GLU A 229 -15.91 -0.25 0.12
N ASN A 230 -17.04 -0.92 -0.03
CA ASN A 230 -18.23 -0.72 0.80
C ASN A 230 -18.03 -1.26 2.22
N TYR A 231 -17.32 -2.38 2.40
CA TYR A 231 -16.99 -2.95 3.70
C TYR A 231 -16.23 -1.95 4.56
N ARG A 232 -15.30 -1.18 3.99
CA ARG A 232 -14.58 -0.14 4.74
C ARG A 232 -15.52 0.94 5.28
N LYS A 233 -16.55 1.31 4.53
CA LYS A 233 -17.60 2.27 4.97
C LYS A 233 -18.48 1.63 6.05
N ILE A 234 -18.90 0.39 5.85
CA ILE A 234 -19.76 -0.37 6.78
C ILE A 234 -19.02 -0.68 8.09
N SER A 235 -17.72 -0.98 8.05
CA SER A 235 -16.92 -1.33 9.23
C SER A 235 -16.91 -0.23 10.31
N LYS A 236 -17.06 1.03 9.91
CA LYS A 236 -17.20 2.17 10.81
C LYS A 236 -18.56 2.20 11.50
N ILE A 237 -19.61 1.68 10.86
CA ILE A 237 -20.98 1.62 11.38
C ILE A 237 -21.15 0.43 12.34
N ILE A 238 -20.47 -0.70 12.06
CA ILE A 238 -20.49 -1.90 12.92
C ILE A 238 -20.11 -1.60 14.37
N LEU A 239 -19.23 -0.62 14.62
CA LEU A 239 -18.82 -0.21 15.96
C LEU A 239 -19.98 0.31 16.83
N TYR A 240 -21.08 0.73 16.22
CA TYR A 240 -22.25 1.29 16.89
C TYR A 240 -23.46 0.34 16.91
N MET A 241 -23.30 -0.90 16.42
CA MET A 241 -24.37 -1.89 16.36
C MET A 241 -24.44 -2.74 17.65
N SER A 242 -25.62 -3.24 17.99
CA SER A 242 -25.76 -4.21 19.09
C SER A 242 -25.28 -5.61 18.68
N GLU A 243 -24.83 -6.38 19.66
CA GLU A 243 -24.11 -7.63 19.46
C GLU A 243 -24.84 -8.67 18.57
N PRO A 244 -26.18 -8.87 18.66
CA PRO A 244 -26.89 -9.83 17.82
C PRO A 244 -26.78 -9.52 16.31
N TYR A 245 -26.81 -8.24 15.94
CA TYR A 245 -26.71 -7.82 14.53
C TYR A 245 -25.28 -7.88 14.02
N ILE A 246 -24.31 -7.55 14.88
CA ILE A 246 -22.89 -7.76 14.58
C ILE A 246 -22.64 -9.23 14.25
N ASN A 247 -23.19 -10.15 15.05
CA ASN A 247 -23.05 -11.59 14.83
C ASN A 247 -23.70 -12.05 13.52
N ASN A 248 -24.94 -11.61 13.26
CA ASN A 248 -25.65 -11.94 12.00
C ASN A 248 -24.90 -11.40 10.77
N PHE A 249 -24.38 -10.18 10.85
CA PHE A 249 -23.58 -9.56 9.79
C PHE A 249 -22.29 -10.36 9.51
N PHE A 250 -21.54 -10.74 10.54
CA PHE A 250 -20.33 -11.54 10.36
C PHE A 250 -20.62 -12.93 9.81
N LEU A 251 -21.72 -13.56 10.19
CA LEU A 251 -22.16 -14.84 9.61
C LEU A 251 -22.44 -14.71 8.10
N LYS A 252 -23.18 -13.67 7.69
CA LYS A 252 -23.47 -13.41 6.27
C LYS A 252 -22.21 -13.09 5.46
N ILE A 253 -21.27 -12.32 6.03
CA ILE A 253 -19.96 -12.09 5.39
C ILE A 253 -19.17 -13.39 5.27
N GLU A 254 -19.11 -14.20 6.34
CA GLU A 254 -18.37 -15.47 6.32
C GLU A 254 -18.90 -16.38 5.19
N GLU A 255 -20.21 -16.48 5.06
CA GLU A 255 -20.86 -17.25 4.00
C GLU A 255 -20.56 -16.68 2.60
N PHE A 256 -20.67 -15.36 2.43
CA PHE A 256 -20.34 -14.69 1.17
C PHE A 256 -18.89 -14.94 0.78
N LEU A 257 -17.93 -14.69 1.68
CA LEU A 257 -16.50 -14.85 1.40
C LEU A 257 -16.15 -16.31 1.08
N LYS A 258 -16.74 -17.28 1.78
CA LYS A 258 -16.56 -18.71 1.46
C LYS A 258 -17.14 -19.07 0.09
N THR A 259 -18.27 -18.49 -0.28
CA THR A 259 -18.91 -18.73 -1.58
C THR A 259 -18.11 -18.10 -2.71
N SER A 260 -17.69 -16.84 -2.56
CA SER A 260 -16.76 -16.18 -3.49
C SER A 260 -15.48 -16.98 -3.62
N LEU A 261 -14.89 -17.41 -2.50
CA LEU A 261 -13.71 -18.24 -2.48
C LEU A 261 -13.91 -19.55 -3.26
N LYS A 262 -15.06 -20.22 -3.13
CA LYS A 262 -15.37 -21.45 -3.90
C LYS A 262 -15.43 -21.21 -5.40
N ASN A 263 -15.93 -20.06 -5.83
CA ASN A 263 -16.10 -19.71 -7.25
C ASN A 263 -14.80 -19.24 -7.94
N ILE A 264 -13.73 -18.99 -7.18
CA ILE A 264 -12.41 -18.65 -7.75
C ILE A 264 -11.83 -19.84 -8.50
N GLU A 265 -11.76 -19.76 -9.82
CA GLU A 265 -11.17 -20.80 -10.67
C GLU A 265 -9.68 -20.55 -10.94
N TYR A 266 -9.23 -19.30 -10.85
CA TYR A 266 -7.86 -18.89 -11.18
C TYR A 266 -7.09 -18.41 -9.95
N LYS A 267 -5.79 -18.70 -9.92
CA LYS A 267 -4.93 -18.40 -8.77
C LYS A 267 -4.65 -16.90 -8.61
N GLU A 268 -4.60 -16.15 -9.70
CA GLU A 268 -4.46 -14.69 -9.71
C GLU A 268 -5.64 -14.01 -9.02
N GLU A 269 -6.85 -14.53 -9.25
CA GLU A 269 -8.06 -14.06 -8.57
C GLU A 269 -8.05 -14.43 -7.08
N LEU A 270 -7.50 -15.59 -6.73
CA LEU A 270 -7.29 -16.00 -5.34
C LEU A 270 -6.32 -15.07 -4.60
N LEU A 271 -5.23 -14.66 -5.28
CA LEU A 271 -4.24 -13.72 -4.76
C LEU A 271 -4.85 -12.32 -4.57
N ILE A 272 -5.59 -11.82 -5.56
CA ILE A 272 -6.28 -10.53 -5.47
C ILE A 272 -7.31 -10.56 -4.33
N PHE A 273 -8.04 -11.67 -4.18
CA PHE A 273 -8.97 -11.88 -3.08
C PHE A 273 -8.28 -11.84 -1.72
N PHE A 274 -7.14 -12.53 -1.57
CA PHE A 274 -6.35 -12.51 -0.33
C PHE A 274 -5.82 -11.11 0.02
N ILE A 275 -5.27 -10.38 -0.96
CA ILE A 275 -4.79 -9.00 -0.78
C ILE A 275 -5.93 -8.10 -0.33
N ASN A 276 -7.12 -8.23 -0.95
CA ASN A 276 -8.28 -7.44 -0.60
C ASN A 276 -8.80 -7.73 0.81
N ILE A 277 -8.74 -8.98 1.27
CA ILE A 277 -9.03 -9.34 2.67
C ILE A 277 -8.05 -8.63 3.61
N LYS A 278 -6.74 -8.79 3.40
CA LYS A 278 -5.71 -8.17 4.26
C LYS A 278 -5.79 -6.64 4.30
N LYS A 279 -6.06 -6.00 3.16
CA LYS A 279 -6.10 -4.54 3.03
C LYS A 279 -7.34 -3.92 3.69
N ASN A 280 -8.48 -4.59 3.64
CA ASN A 280 -9.75 -4.01 4.06
C ASN A 280 -10.25 -4.50 5.43
N PHE A 281 -9.82 -5.69 5.86
CA PHE A 281 -10.09 -6.22 7.20
C PHE A 281 -8.98 -5.78 8.14
N CYS A 282 -8.91 -4.47 8.45
CA CYS A 282 -8.04 -3.98 9.51
C CYS A 282 -8.54 -4.48 10.87
N ILE A 283 -7.62 -4.67 11.83
CA ILE A 283 -7.91 -5.12 13.20
C ILE A 283 -8.72 -4.04 13.94
N LEU A 284 -10.02 -4.02 13.70
CA LEU A 284 -10.97 -3.11 14.36
C LEU A 284 -11.66 -3.81 15.54
N ASN A 285 -11.72 -5.15 15.55
CA ASN A 285 -12.37 -5.95 16.57
C ASN A 285 -11.85 -7.41 16.52
N GLU A 286 -11.83 -8.11 17.67
CA GLU A 286 -11.48 -9.53 17.78
C GLU A 286 -12.30 -10.42 16.83
N LYS A 287 -13.60 -10.14 16.64
CA LYS A 287 -14.46 -10.90 15.70
C LYS A 287 -14.02 -10.76 14.24
N VAL A 288 -13.52 -9.58 13.83
CA VAL A 288 -12.95 -9.36 12.48
C VAL A 288 -11.69 -10.21 12.31
N ASN A 289 -10.83 -10.25 13.33
CA ASN A 289 -9.60 -11.04 13.32
C ASN A 289 -9.90 -12.55 13.26
N GLN A 290 -10.90 -13.03 14.01
CA GLN A 290 -11.34 -14.43 13.94
C GLN A 290 -11.89 -14.80 12.56
N LEU A 291 -12.73 -13.95 11.98
CA LEU A 291 -13.26 -14.16 10.62
C LEU A 291 -12.14 -14.16 9.57
N GLN A 292 -11.23 -13.19 9.65
CA GLN A 292 -10.07 -13.11 8.78
C GLN A 292 -9.25 -14.41 8.84
N LYS A 293 -8.87 -14.87 10.03
CA LYS A 293 -8.13 -16.13 10.21
C LYS A 293 -8.86 -17.34 9.62
N LYS A 294 -10.18 -17.44 9.81
CA LYS A 294 -10.99 -18.53 9.23
C LYS A 294 -10.93 -18.52 7.70
N ILE A 295 -11.08 -17.35 7.08
CA ILE A 295 -11.04 -17.21 5.62
C ILE A 295 -9.62 -17.43 5.09
N GLU A 296 -8.58 -16.98 5.80
CA GLU A 296 -7.18 -17.24 5.44
C GLU A 296 -6.86 -18.74 5.42
N ILE A 297 -7.33 -19.51 6.41
CA ILE A 297 -7.18 -20.97 6.42
C ILE A 297 -7.83 -21.61 5.21
N GLU A 298 -9.04 -21.17 4.83
CA GLU A 298 -9.74 -21.70 3.65
C GLU A 298 -9.05 -21.27 2.34
N ILE A 299 -8.50 -20.06 2.27
CA ILE A 299 -7.67 -19.60 1.15
C ILE A 299 -6.43 -20.48 1.01
N ILE A 300 -5.72 -20.77 2.11
CA ILE A 300 -4.55 -21.65 2.14
C ILE A 300 -4.93 -23.06 1.67
N LYS A 301 -6.00 -23.65 2.20
CA LYS A 301 -6.49 -24.97 1.74
C LYS A 301 -6.85 -24.96 0.26
N LYS A 302 -7.40 -23.85 -0.25
CA LYS A 302 -7.70 -23.70 -1.67
C LYS A 302 -6.43 -23.53 -2.50
N PHE A 303 -5.42 -22.80 -2.00
CA PHE A 303 -4.08 -22.74 -2.57
C PHE A 303 -3.39 -24.11 -2.63
N GLU A 304 -3.57 -24.96 -1.61
CA GLU A 304 -3.04 -26.33 -1.57
C GLU A 304 -3.73 -27.25 -2.59
N LYS A 305 -5.00 -26.98 -2.92
CA LYS A 305 -5.79 -27.71 -3.92
C LYS A 305 -5.55 -27.24 -5.35
N PHE A 306 -5.18 -25.98 -5.55
CA PHE A 306 -4.53 -25.58 -6.78
C PHE A 306 -3.22 -26.35 -6.79
N ASP A 307 -3.16 -27.44 -7.56
CA ASP A 307 -1.94 -28.22 -7.78
C ASP A 307 -0.74 -27.29 -7.86
N ASN A 308 0.40 -27.75 -7.36
CA ASN A 308 1.64 -27.04 -7.03
C ASN A 308 2.30 -26.31 -8.24
N VAL A 309 1.50 -25.44 -8.85
CA VAL A 309 1.63 -24.62 -10.05
C VAL A 309 2.18 -23.26 -9.63
N SER A 310 2.24 -22.95 -8.32
CA SER A 310 3.12 -21.91 -7.75
C SER A 310 4.52 -22.00 -8.32
N GLU A 311 5.04 -23.22 -8.39
CA GLU A 311 6.39 -23.49 -8.84
C GLU A 311 6.52 -23.42 -10.38
N LEU A 312 5.49 -23.86 -11.13
CA LEU A 312 5.47 -23.80 -12.61
C LEU A 312 5.12 -22.41 -13.19
N ILE A 313 4.18 -21.68 -12.59
CA ILE A 313 3.71 -20.36 -13.06
C ILE A 313 4.66 -19.26 -12.63
N LEU A 314 5.24 -19.25 -11.41
CA LEU A 314 6.30 -18.29 -11.11
C LEU A 314 7.46 -18.47 -12.09
N LYS A 315 7.87 -19.70 -12.41
CA LYS A 315 8.95 -19.95 -13.37
C LYS A 315 8.63 -19.44 -14.79
N ASN A 316 7.45 -19.76 -15.33
CA ASN A 316 7.05 -19.24 -16.66
C ASN A 316 6.86 -17.72 -16.65
N ARG A 317 6.30 -17.14 -15.57
CA ARG A 317 6.05 -15.69 -15.46
C ARG A 317 7.34 -14.91 -15.26
N ILE A 318 8.24 -15.36 -14.37
CA ILE A 318 9.57 -14.76 -14.16
C ILE A 318 10.38 -14.72 -15.47
N ILE A 319 10.30 -15.80 -16.26
CA ILE A 319 11.00 -15.91 -17.55
C ILE A 319 10.37 -15.00 -18.61
N ASN A 320 9.04 -15.00 -18.72
CA ASN A 320 8.33 -14.26 -19.77
C ASN A 320 8.15 -12.75 -19.48
N ASP A 321 7.88 -12.38 -18.22
CA ASP A 321 7.55 -11.01 -17.78
C ASP A 321 8.14 -10.67 -16.38
N PRO A 322 9.33 -10.07 -16.32
CA PRO A 322 10.00 -9.73 -15.07
C PRO A 322 9.49 -8.46 -14.39
N THR A 323 8.46 -7.79 -14.90
CA THR A 323 8.08 -6.42 -14.46
C THR A 323 7.55 -6.30 -13.03
N SER A 324 7.22 -7.40 -12.35
CA SER A 324 6.68 -7.42 -10.97
C SER A 324 7.52 -8.17 -9.93
N ILE A 325 8.81 -8.43 -10.18
CA ILE A 325 9.62 -9.29 -9.28
C ILE A 325 9.70 -8.74 -7.85
N GLU A 326 9.81 -7.43 -7.65
CA GLU A 326 9.88 -6.82 -6.32
C GLU A 326 8.59 -7.01 -5.50
N GLU A 327 7.43 -6.87 -6.14
CA GLU A 327 6.12 -7.13 -5.53
C GLU A 327 5.96 -8.62 -5.19
N GLU A 328 6.48 -9.51 -6.04
CA GLU A 328 6.49 -10.96 -5.79
C GLU A 328 7.41 -11.33 -4.62
N ILE A 329 8.60 -10.71 -4.51
CA ILE A 329 9.50 -10.91 -3.36
C ILE A 329 8.80 -10.48 -2.06
N GLN A 330 8.07 -9.36 -2.06
CA GLN A 330 7.31 -8.91 -0.90
C GLN A 330 6.20 -9.90 -0.52
N LEU A 331 5.47 -10.42 -1.51
CA LEU A 331 4.45 -11.44 -1.31
C LEU A 331 5.04 -12.72 -0.69
N ILE A 332 6.14 -13.22 -1.26
CA ILE A 332 6.80 -14.44 -0.77
C ILE A 332 7.36 -14.23 0.64
N THR A 333 7.89 -13.05 0.94
CA THR A 333 8.33 -12.70 2.30
C THR A 333 7.17 -12.72 3.30
N HIS A 334 5.95 -12.35 2.88
CA HIS A 334 4.76 -12.47 3.71
C HIS A 334 4.35 -13.94 3.91
N CYS A 335 4.35 -14.74 2.84
CA CYS A 335 4.11 -16.18 2.93
C CYS A 335 5.16 -16.87 3.82
N GLU A 336 6.40 -16.41 3.83
CA GLU A 336 7.48 -16.95 4.67
C GLU A 336 7.16 -16.80 6.15
N ARG A 337 6.55 -15.66 6.54
CA ARG A 337 6.15 -15.37 7.91
C ARG A 337 5.02 -16.28 8.39
N ASP A 338 4.04 -16.54 7.53
CA ASP A 338 2.78 -17.19 7.91
C ASP A 338 2.80 -18.71 7.63
N CYS A 339 3.56 -19.18 6.62
CA CYS A 339 3.67 -20.60 6.24
C CYS A 339 5.00 -21.26 6.67
N GLY A 340 5.92 -20.48 7.26
CA GLY A 340 7.25 -20.92 7.66
C GLY A 340 8.26 -20.90 6.51
N SER A 341 9.53 -20.65 6.84
CA SER A 341 10.61 -20.43 5.87
C SER A 341 10.91 -21.64 4.98
N GLY A 342 10.72 -22.86 5.48
CA GLY A 342 10.97 -24.08 4.71
C GLY A 342 10.14 -24.18 3.44
N SER A 343 8.91 -23.67 3.44
CA SER A 343 7.93 -23.86 2.37
C SER A 343 8.16 -22.94 1.16
N VAL A 344 8.74 -21.75 1.38
CA VAL A 344 8.83 -20.68 0.36
C VAL A 344 10.22 -20.08 0.17
N SER A 345 11.20 -20.45 1.00
CA SER A 345 12.58 -19.93 0.92
C SER A 345 13.23 -20.16 -0.44
N TRP A 346 12.97 -21.30 -1.08
CA TRP A 346 13.53 -21.61 -2.40
C TRP A 346 12.96 -20.70 -3.50
N ILE A 347 11.67 -20.33 -3.43
CA ILE A 347 11.05 -19.36 -4.37
C ILE A 347 11.71 -18.00 -4.22
N LYS A 348 11.90 -17.56 -2.97
CA LYS A 348 12.56 -16.29 -2.66
C LYS A 348 13.97 -16.25 -3.23
N LEU A 349 14.75 -17.31 -3.03
CA LEU A 349 16.11 -17.42 -3.59
C LEU A 349 16.11 -17.37 -5.12
N ILE A 350 15.13 -17.99 -5.79
CA ILE A 350 14.98 -17.87 -7.26
C ILE A 350 14.73 -16.42 -7.65
N LEU A 351 13.76 -15.76 -7.01
CA LEU A 351 13.37 -14.39 -7.34
C LEU A 351 14.53 -13.41 -7.11
N GLU A 352 15.21 -13.51 -5.97
CA GLU A 352 16.39 -12.68 -5.65
C GLU A 352 17.51 -12.87 -6.68
N LYS A 353 17.83 -14.11 -7.04
CA LYS A 353 18.86 -14.41 -8.06
C LYS A 353 18.47 -14.01 -9.47
N TYR A 354 17.17 -14.00 -9.78
CA TYR A 354 16.69 -13.58 -11.08
C TYR A 354 16.63 -12.05 -11.22
N ASN A 355 16.37 -11.34 -10.11
CA ASN A 355 16.31 -9.87 -10.06
C ASN A 355 17.68 -9.20 -10.23
N ASP A 356 18.77 -9.92 -9.94
CA ASP A 356 20.14 -9.39 -9.97
C ASP A 356 21.01 -10.14 -11.01
N PRO A 357 20.85 -9.83 -12.32
CA PRO A 357 21.63 -10.46 -13.38
C PRO A 357 23.09 -9.97 -13.41
N ILE A 358 24.01 -10.88 -13.76
CA ILE A 358 25.40 -10.50 -14.04
C ILE A 358 25.50 -9.97 -15.47
N HIS A 359 26.02 -8.75 -15.61
CA HIS A 359 26.12 -8.07 -16.88
C HIS A 359 27.49 -8.25 -17.55
N TYR A 360 27.48 -8.69 -18.80
CA TYR A 360 28.66 -8.75 -19.66
C TYR A 360 28.47 -7.92 -20.93
N LYS A 361 29.58 -7.49 -21.54
CA LYS A 361 29.61 -6.81 -22.84
C LYS A 361 30.64 -7.48 -23.74
N PHE A 362 30.21 -7.91 -24.92
CA PHE A 362 31.08 -8.55 -25.91
C PHE A 362 30.94 -7.90 -27.28
N LYS A 363 32.02 -7.90 -28.07
CA LYS A 363 31.95 -7.58 -29.50
C LYS A 363 31.79 -8.88 -30.28
N ILE A 364 30.82 -8.93 -31.19
CA ILE A 364 30.60 -10.07 -32.08
C ILE A 364 31.13 -9.71 -33.47
N GLY A 365 32.24 -10.33 -33.89
CA GLY A 365 32.87 -10.04 -35.18
C GLY A 365 33.29 -8.57 -35.32
N ASN A 366 32.96 -7.96 -36.45
CA ASN A 366 33.27 -6.56 -36.77
C ASN A 366 32.15 -5.58 -36.40
N TYR A 367 31.12 -6.00 -35.65
CA TYR A 367 30.05 -5.09 -35.24
C TYR A 367 30.59 -3.98 -34.33
N GLU A 368 30.25 -2.73 -34.66
CA GLU A 368 30.71 -1.55 -33.90
C GLU A 368 30.14 -1.50 -32.48
N LYS A 369 28.89 -1.95 -32.31
CA LYS A 369 28.20 -1.98 -31.02
C LYS A 369 28.48 -3.28 -30.28
N SER A 370 28.81 -3.16 -28.99
CA SER A 370 28.92 -4.33 -28.10
C SER A 370 27.53 -4.91 -27.80
N VAL A 371 27.40 -6.23 -27.86
CA VAL A 371 26.24 -6.96 -27.38
C VAL A 371 26.25 -6.98 -25.85
N LYS A 372 25.16 -6.53 -25.24
CA LYS A 372 24.92 -6.63 -23.79
C LYS A 372 24.33 -8.01 -23.50
N ILE A 373 24.89 -8.71 -22.52
CA ILE A 373 24.44 -10.04 -22.11
C ILE A 373 24.17 -10.04 -20.62
N ASP A 374 22.94 -10.42 -20.26
CA ASP A 374 22.48 -10.50 -18.88
C ASP A 374 22.37 -11.98 -18.49
N VAL A 375 23.26 -12.43 -17.61
CA VAL A 375 23.34 -13.83 -17.16
C VAL A 375 22.64 -13.98 -15.83
N ARG A 376 21.68 -14.90 -15.76
CA ARG A 376 20.93 -15.22 -14.53
C ARG A 376 21.23 -16.64 -14.08
N PHE A 377 21.55 -16.81 -12.80
CA PHE A 377 21.84 -18.12 -12.22
C PHE A 377 20.59 -18.71 -11.59
N LEU A 378 20.24 -19.91 -12.05
CA LEU A 378 19.13 -20.69 -11.52
C LEU A 378 19.63 -22.04 -11.05
N THR A 379 19.33 -22.39 -9.81
CA THR A 379 19.72 -23.68 -9.23
C THR A 379 18.83 -24.78 -9.81
N LYS A 380 19.44 -25.80 -10.42
CA LYS A 380 18.75 -26.90 -11.10
C LYS A 380 17.65 -27.55 -10.25
N ILE A 381 17.95 -27.81 -8.97
CA ILE A 381 17.03 -28.45 -8.00
C ILE A 381 15.75 -27.64 -7.84
N PHE A 382 15.83 -26.30 -7.86
CA PHE A 382 14.67 -25.44 -7.62
C PHE A 382 13.92 -25.06 -8.89
N CYS A 383 14.55 -25.13 -10.07
CA CYS A 383 13.94 -24.61 -11.30
C CYS A 383 13.46 -25.70 -12.27
N ASN A 384 13.93 -26.94 -12.16
CA ASN A 384 13.61 -28.05 -13.07
C ASN A 384 13.51 -27.62 -14.55
N LEU A 385 14.44 -26.77 -14.99
CA LEU A 385 14.49 -26.29 -16.36
C LEU A 385 15.10 -27.37 -17.25
N TYR A 386 14.45 -27.62 -18.38
CA TYR A 386 14.96 -28.55 -19.36
C TYR A 386 16.13 -27.91 -20.12
N THR A 387 17.27 -28.61 -20.15
CA THR A 387 18.46 -28.18 -20.87
C THR A 387 18.63 -29.07 -22.07
N ASN A 388 18.39 -28.51 -23.26
CA ASN A 388 18.60 -29.18 -24.53
C ASN A 388 20.01 -28.94 -25.06
N GLU A 389 20.61 -29.97 -25.63
CA GLU A 389 21.87 -29.84 -26.38
C GLU A 389 21.58 -29.22 -27.75
N ILE A 390 21.57 -27.89 -27.82
CA ILE A 390 21.40 -27.13 -29.06
C ILE A 390 22.74 -26.52 -29.43
N LYS A 391 23.17 -26.70 -30.68
CA LYS A 391 24.29 -25.96 -31.26
C LYS A 391 23.79 -24.63 -31.79
N LEU A 392 24.18 -23.55 -31.12
CA LEU A 392 23.84 -22.20 -31.52
C LEU A 392 24.67 -21.75 -32.73
N TRP A 393 24.22 -20.68 -33.37
CA TRP A 393 24.97 -19.94 -34.38
C TRP A 393 26.38 -19.60 -33.86
N LYS A 394 27.41 -19.88 -34.67
CA LYS A 394 28.78 -20.04 -34.18
C LYS A 394 29.34 -18.84 -33.39
N PRO A 395 29.13 -17.58 -33.83
CA PRO A 395 29.57 -16.42 -33.06
C PRO A 395 28.89 -16.31 -31.69
N LEU A 396 27.60 -16.62 -31.60
CA LEU A 396 26.85 -16.62 -30.34
C LEU A 396 27.32 -17.76 -29.41
N GLU A 397 27.57 -18.95 -29.97
CA GLU A 397 28.15 -20.09 -29.24
C GLU A 397 29.51 -19.72 -28.62
N ASN A 398 30.38 -19.04 -29.38
CA ASN A 398 31.69 -18.61 -28.89
C ASN A 398 31.58 -17.62 -27.72
N VAL A 399 30.63 -16.68 -27.79
CA VAL A 399 30.39 -15.71 -26.71
C VAL A 399 29.90 -16.41 -25.45
N ILE A 400 28.93 -17.32 -25.59
CA ILE A 400 28.40 -18.09 -24.46
C ILE A 400 29.49 -18.97 -23.83
N ASN A 401 30.32 -19.63 -24.65
CA ASN A 401 31.43 -20.43 -24.15
C ASN A 401 32.48 -19.60 -23.41
N GLY A 402 32.77 -18.38 -23.88
CA GLY A 402 33.64 -17.44 -23.18
C GLY A 402 33.08 -17.04 -21.81
N ILE A 403 31.79 -16.75 -21.73
CA ILE A 403 31.09 -16.46 -20.47
C ILE A 403 31.13 -17.66 -19.52
N LEU A 404 30.80 -18.86 -20.02
CA LEU A 404 30.83 -20.09 -19.22
C LEU A 404 32.23 -20.40 -18.69
N TYR A 405 33.28 -20.11 -19.47
CA TYR A 405 34.66 -20.28 -19.04
C TYR A 405 35.00 -19.37 -17.85
N GLU A 406 34.66 -18.08 -17.94
CA GLU A 406 34.87 -17.11 -16.86
C GLU A 406 34.10 -17.51 -15.59
N ILE A 407 32.82 -17.86 -15.73
CA ILE A 407 31.97 -18.31 -14.62
C ILE A 407 32.55 -19.56 -13.95
N LYS A 408 33.02 -20.53 -14.75
CA LYS A 408 33.61 -21.78 -14.24
C LYS A 408 34.95 -21.53 -13.54
N ARG A 409 35.72 -20.53 -13.97
CA ARG A 409 36.96 -20.13 -13.30
C ARG A 409 36.67 -19.57 -11.91
N GLU A 410 35.63 -18.77 -11.76
CA GLU A 410 35.19 -18.23 -10.48
C GLU A 410 34.52 -19.29 -9.59
N ASN A 411 33.88 -20.30 -10.21
CA ASN A 411 33.10 -21.32 -9.52
C ASN A 411 33.55 -22.76 -9.93
N PRO A 412 34.77 -23.19 -9.58
CA PRO A 412 35.38 -24.40 -10.13
C PRO A 412 34.69 -25.71 -9.74
N LYS A 413 33.90 -25.70 -8.66
CA LYS A 413 33.16 -26.87 -8.16
C LYS A 413 31.75 -26.99 -8.75
N SER A 414 31.29 -25.98 -9.48
CA SER A 414 29.92 -25.91 -9.98
C SER A 414 29.84 -26.43 -11.42
N SER A 415 28.72 -27.07 -11.75
CA SER A 415 28.36 -27.41 -13.12
C SER A 415 27.33 -26.41 -13.65
N PHE A 416 27.57 -25.90 -14.86
CA PHE A 416 26.72 -24.90 -15.50
C PHE A 416 26.19 -25.46 -16.81
N ASN A 417 24.87 -25.38 -16.98
CA ASN A 417 24.17 -25.72 -18.21
C ASN A 417 23.34 -24.52 -18.64
N VAL A 418 23.31 -24.24 -19.94
CA VAL A 418 22.53 -23.13 -20.50
C VAL A 418 21.15 -23.65 -20.88
N CYS A 419 20.10 -22.94 -20.45
CA CYS A 419 18.73 -23.21 -20.88
C CYS A 419 18.40 -22.31 -22.07
N HIS A 420 18.64 -22.80 -23.29
CA HIS A 420 18.46 -22.02 -24.51
C HIS A 420 16.99 -21.63 -24.74
N GLU A 421 16.03 -22.49 -24.43
CA GLU A 421 14.59 -22.22 -24.59
C GLU A 421 14.09 -21.10 -23.67
N ALA A 422 14.62 -21.02 -22.45
CA ALA A 422 14.28 -19.96 -21.48
C ALA A 422 15.10 -18.67 -21.69
N SER A 423 16.03 -18.66 -22.65
CA SER A 423 16.86 -17.50 -22.96
C SER A 423 16.24 -16.73 -24.12
N PHE A 424 16.33 -15.40 -24.09
CA PHE A 424 15.84 -14.54 -25.16
C PHE A 424 16.91 -13.58 -25.66
N VAL A 425 16.73 -13.12 -26.90
CA VAL A 425 17.52 -12.07 -27.55
C VAL A 425 16.59 -10.93 -27.93
N ILE A 426 17.07 -9.70 -27.74
CA ILE A 426 16.44 -8.49 -28.27
C ILE A 426 17.33 -7.99 -29.40
N PHE A 427 16.76 -7.88 -30.59
CA PHE A 427 17.46 -7.40 -31.79
C PHE A 427 16.58 -6.43 -32.57
N GLU A 428 17.16 -5.75 -33.55
CA GLU A 428 16.50 -4.70 -34.32
C GLU A 428 16.51 -5.05 -35.81
N ILE A 429 15.33 -5.00 -36.45
CA ILE A 429 15.18 -5.04 -37.91
C ILE A 429 14.33 -3.84 -38.32
N ASN A 430 14.81 -3.02 -39.25
CA ASN A 430 14.07 -1.86 -39.79
C ASN A 430 13.51 -0.92 -38.70
N ASN A 431 14.31 -0.60 -37.66
CA ASN A 431 13.90 0.21 -36.50
C ASN A 431 12.79 -0.42 -35.63
N ILE A 432 12.56 -1.73 -35.74
CA ILE A 432 11.62 -2.49 -34.91
C ILE A 432 12.43 -3.37 -33.96
N GLU A 433 12.24 -3.17 -32.65
CA GLU A 433 12.86 -3.97 -31.59
C GLU A 433 12.05 -5.26 -31.40
N ILE A 434 12.68 -6.42 -31.59
CA ILE A 434 12.04 -7.73 -31.52
C ILE A 434 12.70 -8.56 -30.42
N LYS A 435 11.88 -9.03 -29.46
CA LYS A 435 12.28 -10.00 -28.43
C LYS A 435 11.84 -11.39 -28.86
N ILE A 436 12.80 -12.32 -29.00
CA ILE A 436 12.58 -13.71 -29.43
C ILE A 436 13.44 -14.70 -28.62
N GLY A 437 13.07 -15.99 -28.61
CA GLY A 437 13.88 -17.05 -28.01
C GLY A 437 15.25 -17.22 -28.68
N LEU A 438 16.26 -17.56 -27.88
CA LEU A 438 17.66 -17.74 -28.33
C LEU A 438 17.79 -18.87 -29.37
N ASP A 439 17.01 -19.93 -29.20
CA ASP A 439 16.90 -21.06 -30.13
C ASP A 439 16.43 -20.63 -31.52
N LYS A 440 15.34 -19.85 -31.58
CA LYS A 440 14.75 -19.32 -32.82
C LYS A 440 15.67 -18.27 -33.46
N PHE A 441 16.28 -17.41 -32.65
CA PHE A 441 17.26 -16.44 -33.13
C PHE A 441 18.46 -17.13 -33.78
N SER A 442 18.94 -18.24 -33.21
CA SER A 442 20.04 -19.02 -33.78
C SER A 442 19.71 -19.57 -35.17
N ILE A 443 18.49 -20.08 -35.38
CA ILE A 443 18.03 -20.52 -36.70
C ILE A 443 17.98 -19.34 -37.67
N LEU A 444 17.43 -18.21 -37.23
CA LEU A 444 17.35 -16.98 -38.03
C LEU A 444 18.74 -16.54 -38.51
N MET A 445 19.73 -16.50 -37.62
CA MET A 445 21.10 -16.13 -37.99
C MET A 445 21.78 -17.17 -38.88
N SER A 446 21.53 -18.46 -38.65
CA SER A 446 22.07 -19.53 -39.51
C SER A 446 21.55 -19.44 -40.95
N LEU A 447 20.29 -19.02 -41.13
CA LEU A 447 19.69 -18.76 -42.44
C LEU A 447 20.33 -17.56 -43.17
N SER A 448 21.05 -16.68 -42.47
CA SER A 448 21.78 -15.57 -43.10
C SER A 448 23.09 -16.04 -43.76
N GLU A 449 23.61 -17.20 -43.36
CA GLU A 449 24.92 -17.74 -43.80
C GLU A 449 24.77 -18.98 -44.70
N GLU A 450 23.76 -19.82 -44.47
CA GLU A 450 23.48 -21.04 -45.24
C GLU A 450 22.01 -21.02 -45.67
N THR A 451 21.75 -21.39 -46.93
CA THR A 451 20.38 -21.40 -47.48
C THR A 451 19.76 -22.79 -47.47
N ASN A 452 20.57 -23.84 -47.27
CA ASN A 452 20.10 -25.21 -47.18
C ASN A 452 19.62 -25.55 -45.75
N ILE A 453 18.30 -25.58 -45.57
CA ILE A 453 17.62 -25.87 -44.30
C ILE A 453 18.01 -27.24 -43.73
N ILE A 454 18.24 -28.25 -44.57
CA ILE A 454 18.60 -29.60 -44.12
C ILE A 454 19.95 -29.55 -43.40
N LYS A 455 20.93 -28.84 -43.98
CA LYS A 455 22.24 -28.64 -43.33
C LYS A 455 22.12 -27.88 -42.02
N ILE A 456 21.27 -26.85 -41.97
CA ILE A 456 21.06 -26.07 -40.72
C ILE A 456 20.44 -26.97 -39.64
N LYS A 457 19.45 -27.79 -40.01
CA LYS A 457 18.82 -28.74 -39.09
C LYS A 457 19.82 -29.75 -38.54
N GLU A 458 20.63 -30.36 -39.42
CA GLU A 458 21.69 -31.31 -39.04
C GLU A 458 22.74 -30.65 -38.13
N PHE A 459 23.13 -29.41 -38.43
CA PHE A 459 24.14 -28.69 -37.65
C PHE A 459 23.62 -28.25 -36.27
N SER A 460 22.42 -27.68 -36.21
CA SER A 460 21.85 -27.11 -34.98
C SER A 460 21.58 -28.17 -33.91
N LYS A 461 21.33 -29.42 -34.31
CA LYS A 461 20.87 -30.50 -33.42
C LYS A 461 19.64 -30.11 -32.59
N ASP A 462 18.87 -29.13 -33.04
CA ASP A 462 17.68 -28.66 -32.34
C ASP A 462 16.54 -29.68 -32.50
N VAL A 463 16.15 -30.32 -31.40
CA VAL A 463 15.05 -31.28 -31.35
C VAL A 463 13.72 -30.62 -31.73
N ASN A 464 13.60 -29.31 -31.52
CA ASN A 464 12.42 -28.50 -31.83
C ASN A 464 12.58 -27.69 -33.13
N PHE A 465 13.55 -28.02 -33.98
CA PHE A 465 13.90 -27.24 -35.18
C PHE A 465 12.68 -26.92 -36.06
N ASP A 466 11.87 -27.92 -36.40
CA ASP A 466 10.73 -27.74 -37.32
C ASP A 466 9.67 -26.80 -36.71
N LYS A 467 9.39 -26.94 -35.41
CA LYS A 467 8.45 -26.06 -34.68
C LYS A 467 9.00 -24.63 -34.59
N ASN A 468 10.29 -24.48 -34.34
CA ASN A 468 10.94 -23.18 -34.27
C ASN A 468 10.96 -22.49 -35.63
N LEU A 469 11.17 -23.24 -36.72
CA LEU A 469 11.12 -22.72 -38.08
C LEU A 469 9.69 -22.31 -38.49
N GLU A 470 8.69 -23.15 -38.19
CA GLU A 470 7.28 -22.83 -38.41
C GLU A 470 6.87 -21.56 -37.67
N PHE A 471 7.32 -21.41 -36.42
CA PHE A 471 7.10 -20.20 -35.63
C PHE A 471 7.67 -18.95 -36.31
N LEU A 472 8.89 -19.02 -36.86
CA LEU A 472 9.52 -17.91 -37.58
C LEU A 472 8.74 -17.53 -38.85
N ILE A 473 8.19 -18.51 -39.56
CA ILE A 473 7.36 -18.31 -40.74
C ILE A 473 6.03 -17.64 -40.36
N LEU A 474 5.34 -18.17 -39.35
CA LEU A 474 4.07 -17.63 -38.85
C LEU A 474 4.18 -16.17 -38.37
N ASN A 475 5.33 -15.79 -37.83
CA ASN A 475 5.61 -14.42 -37.38
C ASN A 475 6.19 -13.53 -38.50
N ASN A 476 6.22 -13.99 -39.75
CA ASN A 476 6.75 -13.28 -40.93
C ASN A 476 8.22 -12.86 -40.82
N LEU A 477 9.01 -13.47 -39.94
CA LEU A 477 10.46 -13.23 -39.85
C LEU A 477 11.23 -13.98 -40.93
N VAL A 478 10.65 -15.07 -41.41
CA VAL A 478 11.17 -15.93 -42.46
C VAL A 478 10.09 -16.13 -43.51
N ILE A 479 10.45 -16.02 -44.79
CA ILE A 479 9.56 -16.25 -45.91
C ILE A 479 9.87 -17.62 -46.50
N ASN A 480 8.83 -18.40 -46.80
CA ASN A 480 8.92 -19.65 -47.55
C ASN A 480 8.25 -19.46 -48.91
N GLU A 481 9.06 -19.21 -49.95
CA GLU A 481 8.60 -19.03 -51.33
C GLU A 481 9.32 -20.02 -52.25
N HIS A 482 8.56 -20.71 -53.10
CA HIS A 482 9.12 -21.64 -54.10
C HIS A 482 10.05 -22.70 -53.50
N ASN A 483 9.71 -23.24 -52.32
CA ASN A 483 10.53 -24.18 -51.54
C ASN A 483 11.91 -23.63 -51.13
N LYS A 484 12.08 -22.31 -51.11
CA LYS A 484 13.26 -21.63 -50.55
C LYS A 484 12.85 -20.85 -49.31
N ILE A 485 13.67 -20.96 -48.28
CA ILE A 485 13.47 -20.28 -47.00
C ILE A 485 14.54 -19.20 -46.86
N PHE A 486 14.12 -17.97 -46.64
CA PHE A 486 15.02 -16.83 -46.46
C PHE A 486 14.46 -15.82 -45.44
N ILE A 487 15.34 -14.99 -44.89
CA ILE A 487 15.00 -13.97 -43.90
C ILE A 487 14.18 -12.86 -44.56
N ASN A 488 13.11 -12.43 -43.89
CA ASN A 488 12.30 -11.29 -44.33
C ASN A 488 12.96 -9.97 -43.95
N TYR A 489 13.89 -9.48 -44.76
CA TYR A 489 14.50 -8.15 -44.56
C TYR A 489 13.51 -6.99 -44.75
N LEU A 490 12.34 -7.23 -45.35
CA LEU A 490 11.26 -6.24 -45.54
C LEU A 490 10.22 -6.30 -44.43
N TYR A 491 10.58 -6.86 -43.26
CA TYR A 491 9.66 -6.93 -42.13
C TYR A 491 9.16 -5.53 -41.73
N THR A 492 7.84 -5.39 -41.71
CA THR A 492 7.13 -4.17 -41.28
C THR A 492 6.09 -4.52 -40.23
N ASN A 493 6.00 -3.73 -39.16
CA ASN A 493 4.95 -3.84 -38.16
C ASN A 493 4.52 -2.43 -37.71
N LYS A 494 3.27 -2.29 -37.27
CA LYS A 494 2.75 -1.03 -36.71
C LYS A 494 3.37 -0.70 -35.35
N MET A 495 3.80 -1.71 -34.60
CA MET A 495 4.45 -1.54 -33.30
C MET A 495 5.97 -1.45 -33.44
N GLN A 496 6.59 -0.48 -32.76
CA GLN A 496 8.05 -0.31 -32.70
C GLN A 496 8.74 -1.36 -31.82
N LYS A 497 8.00 -2.00 -30.92
CA LYS A 497 8.48 -3.06 -30.03
C LYS A 497 7.56 -4.26 -30.11
N ILE A 498 8.14 -5.43 -30.36
CA ILE A 498 7.43 -6.69 -30.52
C ILE A 498 8.02 -7.71 -29.57
N ASN A 499 7.18 -8.28 -28.71
CA ASN A 499 7.54 -9.41 -27.89
C ASN A 499 6.88 -10.68 -28.42
N ILE A 500 7.65 -11.50 -29.12
CA ILE A 500 7.25 -12.84 -29.59
C ILE A 500 8.00 -13.93 -28.82
N PHE A 501 8.64 -13.58 -27.71
CA PHE A 501 9.19 -14.56 -26.79
C PHE A 501 8.07 -15.10 -25.91
N ASP A 502 7.78 -16.39 -26.07
CA ASP A 502 6.79 -17.12 -25.28
C ASP A 502 7.41 -18.44 -24.85
N TYR A 503 8.03 -18.45 -23.67
CA TYR A 503 8.51 -19.67 -23.06
C TYR A 503 7.31 -20.45 -22.51
N LYS A 504 7.06 -21.63 -23.10
CA LYS A 504 6.11 -22.61 -22.60
C LYS A 504 6.88 -23.81 -22.08
N MET A 505 6.70 -24.15 -20.81
CA MET A 505 7.22 -25.40 -20.25
C MET A 505 6.72 -26.59 -21.07
N ASN A 506 7.65 -27.42 -21.52
CA ASN A 506 7.39 -28.59 -22.36
C ASN A 506 6.59 -29.66 -21.57
N GLU A 507 5.77 -30.46 -22.25
CA GLU A 507 4.92 -31.49 -21.61
C GLU A 507 5.76 -32.52 -20.83
N LYS A 508 6.95 -32.86 -21.33
CA LYS A 508 7.92 -33.71 -20.61
C LYS A 508 8.36 -33.14 -19.26
N THR A 509 8.43 -31.81 -19.13
CA THR A 509 8.76 -31.14 -17.86
C THR A 509 7.61 -31.28 -16.86
N LYS A 510 6.35 -31.28 -17.35
CA LYS A 510 5.16 -31.55 -16.53
C LYS A 510 5.10 -33.01 -16.08
N GLU A 511 5.40 -33.95 -16.96
CA GLU A 511 5.44 -35.40 -16.65
C GLU A 511 6.52 -35.73 -15.60
N ASN A 512 7.75 -35.23 -15.77
CA ASN A 512 8.83 -35.41 -14.78
C ASN A 512 8.49 -34.81 -13.41
N TYR A 513 7.73 -33.70 -13.38
CA TYR A 513 7.29 -33.09 -12.14
C TYR A 513 6.26 -33.96 -11.40
N ASN A 514 5.33 -34.56 -12.14
CA ASN A 514 4.32 -35.46 -11.57
C ASN A 514 4.95 -36.74 -11.02
N ASN A 515 5.94 -37.31 -11.71
CA ASN A 515 6.63 -38.53 -11.25
C ASN A 515 7.47 -38.29 -9.97
N ASN A 516 8.08 -37.11 -9.83
CA ASN A 516 8.86 -36.77 -8.64
C ASN A 516 7.99 -36.47 -7.38
N ARG A 517 6.66 -36.37 -7.54
CA ARG A 517 5.73 -35.98 -6.46
C ARG A 517 5.53 -37.10 -5.43
N GLU A 518 5.45 -38.34 -5.88
CA GLU A 518 5.27 -39.50 -5.01
C GLU A 518 6.54 -39.71 -4.15
N ASP A 519 7.71 -39.69 -4.77
CA ASP A 519 9.02 -39.82 -4.10
C ASP A 519 9.27 -38.72 -3.05
N PHE A 520 8.88 -37.47 -3.34
CA PHE A 520 9.10 -36.35 -2.40
C PHE A 520 8.20 -36.45 -1.16
N SER A 521 6.98 -36.97 -1.33
CA SER A 521 6.04 -37.16 -0.22
C SER A 521 6.53 -38.25 0.74
N GLU A 522 7.06 -39.34 0.22
CA GLU A 522 7.64 -40.43 1.02
C GLU A 522 8.88 -39.96 1.79
N GLN A 523 9.83 -39.30 1.13
CA GLN A 523 11.04 -38.76 1.79
C GLN A 523 10.71 -37.72 2.87
N THR A 524 9.68 -36.91 2.65
CA THR A 524 9.23 -35.92 3.65
C THR A 524 8.65 -36.62 4.87
N ILE A 525 7.82 -37.64 4.68
CA ILE A 525 7.27 -38.47 5.76
C ILE A 525 8.39 -39.16 6.53
N GLU A 526 9.35 -39.77 5.84
CA GLU A 526 10.53 -40.39 6.47
C GLU A 526 11.33 -39.39 7.31
N SER A 527 11.59 -38.19 6.78
CA SER A 527 12.31 -37.13 7.50
C SER A 527 11.57 -36.67 8.77
N LEU A 528 10.23 -36.59 8.72
CA LEU A 528 9.37 -36.25 9.85
C LEU A 528 9.38 -37.36 10.89
N ILE A 529 9.26 -38.63 10.47
CA ILE A 529 9.36 -39.80 11.33
C ILE A 529 10.71 -39.78 12.08
N MET A 530 11.82 -39.61 11.36
CA MET A 530 13.16 -39.55 11.97
C MET A 530 13.31 -38.38 12.95
N LYS A 531 12.74 -37.21 12.63
CA LYS A 531 12.75 -36.05 13.53
C LYS A 531 11.98 -36.31 14.82
N VAL A 532 10.80 -36.93 14.72
CA VAL A 532 9.96 -37.30 15.88
C VAL A 532 10.65 -38.38 16.73
N LEU A 533 11.23 -39.40 16.10
CA LEU A 533 11.95 -40.47 16.77
C LEU A 533 13.16 -39.95 17.56
N LYS A 534 13.93 -39.03 16.96
CA LYS A 534 15.07 -38.37 17.61
C LYS A 534 14.63 -37.49 18.78
N GLN A 535 13.52 -36.75 18.66
CA GLN A 535 12.97 -35.96 19.76
C GLN A 535 12.47 -36.81 20.92
N LYS A 536 11.90 -37.99 20.62
CA LYS A 536 11.44 -38.95 21.63
C LYS A 536 12.56 -39.81 22.22
N LYS A 537 13.82 -39.63 21.80
CA LYS A 537 14.99 -40.45 22.20
C LYS A 537 14.75 -41.95 22.01
N ILE A 538 14.00 -42.32 20.98
CA ILE A 538 13.78 -43.72 20.61
C ILE A 538 15.02 -44.26 19.84
N PHE A 539 15.89 -43.36 19.39
CA PHE A 539 17.24 -43.60 18.89
C PHE A 539 18.25 -42.66 19.55
#